data_AF-A0A834BRJ8-F1
#
_entry.id   AF-A0A834BRJ8-F1
#
_cell.length_a   1.000
_cell.length_b   1.000
_cell.length_c   1.000
_cell.angle_alpha   90.00
_cell.angle_beta   90.00
_cell.angle_gamma   90.00
#
_symmetry.space_group_name_H-M   'P 1'
#
loop_
_entity.id
_entity.type
_entity.pdbx_description
1 polymer ?
#
loop_
_entity_poly.entity_id
_entity_poly.type
_entity_poly.pdbx_seq_one_letter_code
_entity_poly.pdbx_strand_id
1 'polypeptide(L)'
;MMSLRNQATGLWQPDHRLAAALIGGCVAQFLIENHIFPKKYFEPSGRFHLPQWRNVPGINILEHIYREDPDRKIYHPHKMIVQPRLVEQTSVHEVIKTFGLRLKVPMEVCRIVHVRVALRKSLKLVELNEDKRLWDFQEKLIPNVDKALQKAGMLREEEQS
;
A
#
# COMPACT_ATOMS: atom_id res chain seq x y z
N MET A 1 -43.59 25.91 17.13
CA MET A 1 -43.48 26.46 15.75
C MET A 1 -42.06 26.99 15.59
N MET A 2 -41.35 26.51 14.57
CA MET A 2 -39.88 26.49 14.50
C MET A 2 -39.20 27.86 14.46
N SER A 3 -38.04 27.90 15.12
CA SER A 3 -37.10 29.01 15.23
C SER A 3 -36.17 29.06 14.02
N LEU A 4 -36.02 30.24 13.43
CA LEU A 4 -34.98 30.59 12.45
C LEU A 4 -33.67 30.91 13.18
N ARG A 5 -32.63 30.11 12.94
CA ARG A 5 -31.23 30.57 12.96
C ARG A 5 -30.46 29.94 11.81
N ASN A 6 -29.84 30.82 11.04
CA ASN A 6 -28.97 30.58 9.91
C ASN A 6 -27.51 30.45 10.41
N GLN A 7 -26.62 29.99 9.51
CA GLN A 7 -25.16 29.80 9.64
C GLN A 7 -24.74 28.41 10.17
N ALA A 8 -23.80 27.67 9.58
CA ALA A 8 -22.85 27.97 8.52
C ALA A 8 -22.52 26.71 7.71
N THR A 9 -22.31 26.94 6.42
CA THR A 9 -21.82 26.01 5.41
C THR A 9 -20.41 25.52 5.73
N GLY A 10 -20.29 24.26 6.17
CA GLY A 10 -19.04 23.51 6.12
C GLY A 10 -18.78 23.07 4.68
N LEU A 11 -18.21 23.99 3.89
CA LEU A 11 -17.75 23.72 2.54
C LEU A 11 -16.72 22.57 2.60
N TRP A 12 -17.12 21.39 2.13
CA TRP A 12 -16.15 20.39 1.67
C TRP A 12 -15.36 21.09 0.56
N GLN A 13 -14.14 21.52 0.85
CA GLN A 13 -13.20 21.94 -0.18
C GLN A 13 -12.57 20.65 -0.70
N PRO A 14 -12.96 20.17 -1.89
CA PRO A 14 -12.21 19.10 -2.53
C PRO A 14 -10.82 19.68 -2.80
N ASP A 15 -9.77 18.94 -2.47
CA ASP A 15 -8.42 19.27 -2.92
C ASP A 15 -8.49 19.67 -4.40
N HIS A 16 -8.08 20.91 -4.71
CA HIS A 16 -8.12 21.48 -6.05
C HIS A 16 -7.42 20.57 -7.09
N ARG A 17 -6.53 19.67 -6.66
CA ARG A 17 -5.84 18.69 -7.49
C ARG A 17 -6.70 17.48 -7.87
N LEU A 18 -7.63 17.06 -7.01
CA LEU A 18 -8.61 16.02 -7.32
C LEU A 18 -9.72 16.56 -8.23
N ALA A 19 -10.13 17.82 -8.03
CA ALA A 19 -11.10 18.48 -8.90
C ALA A 19 -10.58 18.66 -10.34
N ALA A 20 -9.29 18.95 -10.53
CA ALA A 20 -8.67 19.08 -11.86
C ALA A 20 -8.68 17.75 -12.67
N ALA A 21 -8.66 16.59 -12.00
CA ALA A 21 -8.78 15.30 -12.68
C ALA A 21 -10.20 15.04 -13.22
N LEU A 22 -11.22 15.72 -12.67
CA LEU A 22 -12.61 15.67 -13.14
C LEU A 22 -12.93 16.69 -14.23
N ILE A 23 -12.03 17.67 -14.46
CA ILE A 23 -12.18 18.74 -15.47
C ILE A 23 -11.05 18.62 -16.50
N GLY A 24 -11.11 17.58 -17.35
CA GLY A 24 -10.38 17.53 -18.63
C GLY A 24 -8.86 17.33 -18.61
N GLY A 25 -8.19 17.26 -17.46
CA GLY A 25 -6.77 16.95 -17.39
C GLY A 25 -6.49 15.44 -17.44
N CYS A 26 -5.84 14.94 -18.49
CA CYS A 26 -5.42 13.54 -18.51
C CYS A 26 -4.27 13.31 -17.50
N VAL A 27 -4.45 12.37 -16.57
CA VAL A 27 -3.41 12.01 -15.59
C VAL A 27 -2.36 11.15 -16.28
N ALA A 28 -1.11 11.60 -16.25
CA ALA A 28 0.02 10.87 -16.80
C ALA A 28 0.71 9.98 -15.77
N GLN A 29 0.61 10.33 -14.49
CA GLN A 29 1.35 9.65 -13.43
C GLN A 29 0.59 9.69 -12.11
N PHE A 30 0.45 8.52 -11.48
CA PHE A 30 0.07 8.36 -10.09
C PHE A 30 1.30 7.95 -9.27
N LEU A 31 1.62 8.73 -8.25
CA LEU A 31 2.67 8.47 -7.27
C LEU A 31 2.04 7.82 -6.04
N ILE A 32 2.42 6.58 -5.77
CA ILE A 32 1.94 5.80 -4.63
C ILE A 32 3.08 5.71 -3.61
N GLU A 33 2.80 6.13 -2.38
CA GLU A 33 3.78 6.12 -1.30
C GLU A 33 4.14 4.69 -0.88
N ASN A 34 5.44 4.47 -0.66
CA ASN A 34 5.96 3.20 -0.16
C ASN A 34 6.05 3.20 1.37
N HIS A 35 5.29 2.32 2.02
CA HIS A 35 5.32 2.14 3.46
C HIS A 35 6.08 0.87 3.83
N ILE A 36 6.96 1.00 4.82
CA ILE A 36 7.87 -0.07 5.22
C ILE A 36 7.29 -0.81 6.41
N PHE A 37 7.30 -2.13 6.31
CA PHE A 37 6.92 -3.05 7.36
C PHE A 37 8.17 -3.85 7.73
N PRO A 38 8.79 -3.59 8.89
CA PRO A 38 10.03 -4.28 9.26
C PRO A 38 9.80 -5.77 9.46
N LYS A 39 10.55 -6.61 8.74
CA LYS A 39 10.46 -8.07 8.84
C LYS A 39 10.78 -8.66 10.23
N LYS A 40 11.29 -7.84 11.16
CA LYS A 40 11.62 -8.24 12.53
C LYS A 40 10.38 -8.34 13.43
N TYR A 41 9.35 -7.53 13.14
CA TYR A 41 8.17 -7.44 13.98
C TYR A 41 7.04 -8.24 13.38
N PHE A 42 6.49 -9.14 14.19
CA PHE A 42 5.41 -10.04 13.83
C PHE A 42 4.21 -9.74 14.70
N GLU A 43 3.03 -9.92 14.14
CA GLU A 43 1.81 -9.96 14.92
C GLU A 43 1.90 -11.11 15.95
N PRO A 44 1.63 -10.86 17.25
CA PRO A 44 1.98 -11.80 18.32
C PRO A 44 1.08 -13.03 18.43
N SER A 45 -0.16 -13.02 17.89
CA SER A 45 -1.08 -14.16 18.01
C SER A 45 -0.69 -15.35 17.15
N GLY A 46 0.15 -15.15 16.14
CA GLY A 46 0.52 -16.20 15.19
C GLY A 46 -0.64 -16.63 14.28
N ARG A 47 -1.72 -15.83 14.19
CA ARG A 47 -2.91 -16.11 13.35
C ARG A 47 -2.57 -16.47 11.90
N PHE A 48 -1.53 -15.84 11.35
CA PHE A 48 -1.07 -16.08 9.98
C PHE A 48 0.17 -16.96 9.89
N HIS A 49 0.58 -17.62 10.98
CA HIS A 49 1.62 -18.65 10.95
C HIS A 49 1.06 -19.95 10.36
N LEU A 50 0.79 -19.92 9.05
CA LEU A 50 0.12 -20.97 8.31
C LEU A 50 1.02 -22.23 8.22
N PRO A 51 0.62 -23.38 8.80
CA PRO A 51 1.46 -24.58 8.84
C PRO A 51 1.88 -25.06 7.46
N GLN A 52 1.01 -24.95 6.46
CA GLN A 52 1.29 -25.35 5.10
C GLN A 52 2.40 -24.50 4.46
N TRP A 53 2.56 -23.23 4.85
CA TRP A 53 3.61 -22.35 4.32
C TRP A 53 4.94 -22.46 5.07
N ARG A 54 5.02 -23.21 6.18
CA ARG A 54 6.20 -23.25 7.06
C ARG A 54 7.51 -23.58 6.34
N ASN A 55 7.46 -24.48 5.36
CA ASN A 55 8.64 -24.93 4.61
C ASN A 55 8.80 -24.25 3.25
N VAL A 56 7.96 -23.25 2.95
CA VAL A 56 8.02 -22.49 1.70
C VAL A 56 9.04 -21.36 1.88
N PRO A 57 10.10 -21.27 1.04
CA PRO A 57 11.04 -20.16 1.14
C PRO A 57 10.35 -18.82 0.90
N GLY A 58 10.52 -17.87 1.83
CA GLY A 58 9.96 -16.53 1.68
C GLY A 58 9.58 -15.89 3.01
N ILE A 59 8.77 -14.84 2.92
CA ILE A 59 8.22 -14.11 4.06
C ILE A 59 6.71 -14.06 3.87
N ASN A 60 5.95 -14.50 4.87
CA ASN A 60 4.51 -14.31 4.89
C ASN A 60 4.17 -12.86 5.27
N ILE A 61 3.79 -12.06 4.28
CA ILE A 61 3.48 -10.64 4.47
C ILE A 61 2.28 -10.39 5.40
N LEU A 62 1.40 -11.37 5.60
CA LEU A 62 0.24 -11.24 6.50
C LEU A 62 0.65 -11.19 7.98
N GLU A 63 1.83 -11.70 8.34
CA GLU A 63 2.33 -11.67 9.71
C GLU A 63 2.91 -10.29 10.10
N HIS A 64 3.08 -9.38 9.14
CA HIS A 64 3.77 -8.10 9.34
C HIS A 64 2.80 -6.92 9.25
N ILE A 65 2.30 -6.49 10.41
CA ILE A 65 1.32 -5.38 10.53
C ILE A 65 1.88 -4.09 11.11
N TYR A 66 3.15 -4.09 11.53
CA TYR A 66 3.76 -2.91 12.14
C TYR A 66 4.49 -2.10 11.08
N ARG A 67 4.04 -0.87 10.88
CA ARG A 67 4.46 0.04 9.82
C ARG A 67 5.34 1.16 10.37
N GLU A 68 6.43 1.46 9.70
CA GLU A 68 7.21 2.68 9.93
C GLU A 68 6.46 3.90 9.37
N ASP A 69 6.46 5.01 10.11
CA ASP A 69 6.10 6.29 9.51
C ASP A 69 7.27 6.86 8.70
N PRO A 70 7.03 7.27 7.44
CA PRO A 70 8.08 7.84 6.60
C PRO A 70 8.58 9.15 7.21
N ASP A 71 9.90 9.28 7.39
CA ASP A 71 10.54 10.52 7.87
C ASP A 71 10.43 11.64 6.82
N ARG A 72 9.35 12.43 6.88
CA ARG A 72 9.00 13.47 5.90
C ARG A 72 10.09 14.50 5.58
N LYS A 73 11.20 14.53 6.31
CA LYS A 73 12.37 15.39 6.07
C LYS A 73 13.32 14.86 4.99
N ILE A 74 13.30 13.55 4.72
CA ILE A 74 14.15 12.90 3.72
C ILE A 74 13.33 12.44 2.51
N TYR A 75 14.01 12.16 1.40
CA TYR A 75 13.38 11.60 0.22
C TYR A 75 12.74 10.23 0.54
N HIS A 76 11.45 10.10 0.21
CA HIS A 76 10.74 8.83 0.29
C HIS A 76 10.53 8.21 -1.08
N PRO A 77 10.88 6.93 -1.26
CA PRO A 77 10.63 6.27 -2.51
C PRO A 77 9.13 6.15 -2.76
N HIS A 78 8.71 6.40 -3.99
CA HIS A 78 7.35 6.15 -4.47
C HIS A 78 7.39 5.08 -5.55
N LYS A 79 6.28 4.37 -5.73
CA LYS A 79 6.01 3.60 -6.94
C LYS A 79 5.12 4.42 -7.85
N MET A 80 5.26 4.20 -9.15
CA MET A 80 4.58 5.00 -10.17
C MET A 80 3.67 4.10 -11.00
N ILE A 81 2.42 4.50 -11.17
CA ILE A 81 1.59 4.02 -12.28
C ILE A 81 1.55 5.15 -13.30
N VAL A 82 1.95 4.86 -14.52
CA VAL A 82 2.05 5.87 -15.58
C VAL A 82 1.11 5.54 -16.72
N GLN A 83 0.56 6.57 -17.38
CA GLN A 83 -0.08 6.44 -18.67
C GLN A 83 0.98 6.66 -19.77
N PRO A 84 1.46 5.61 -20.45
CA PRO A 84 2.62 5.72 -21.32
C PRO A 84 2.44 6.73 -22.46
N ARG A 85 1.21 6.88 -22.97
CA ARG A 85 0.88 7.82 -24.07
C ARG A 85 1.01 9.30 -23.68
N LEU A 86 1.15 9.60 -22.39
CA LEU A 86 1.31 10.96 -21.88
C LEU A 86 2.70 11.19 -21.30
N VAL A 87 3.60 10.22 -21.42
CA VAL A 87 4.96 10.28 -20.88
C VAL A 87 5.96 10.32 -22.02
N GLU A 88 6.77 11.37 -22.07
CA GLU A 88 7.85 11.52 -23.05
C GLU A 88 9.12 10.83 -22.55
N GLN A 89 9.43 10.99 -21.26
CA GLN A 89 10.72 10.54 -20.70
C GLN A 89 10.58 10.12 -19.24
N THR A 90 11.19 8.99 -18.90
CA THR A 90 11.28 8.45 -17.53
C THR A 90 12.72 8.21 -17.12
N SER A 91 12.99 8.34 -15.82
CA SER A 91 14.13 7.71 -15.15
C SER A 91 13.66 6.45 -14.41
N VAL A 92 14.58 5.76 -13.74
CA VAL A 92 14.26 4.60 -12.88
C VAL A 92 13.32 5.00 -11.72
N HIS A 93 13.39 6.24 -11.23
CA HIS A 93 12.69 6.67 -10.01
C HIS A 93 11.60 7.72 -10.23
N GLU A 94 11.56 8.36 -11.40
CA GLU A 94 10.58 9.41 -11.67
C GLU A 94 10.27 9.56 -13.17
N VAL A 95 9.15 10.24 -13.47
CA VAL A 95 8.87 10.72 -14.82
C VAL A 95 9.60 12.07 -14.98
N ILE A 96 10.47 12.18 -15.99
CA ILE A 96 11.24 13.41 -16.24
C ILE A 96 10.39 14.39 -17.04
N LYS A 97 9.69 13.90 -18.08
CA LYS A 97 8.86 14.72 -18.98
C LYS A 97 7.53 14.05 -19.27
N THR A 98 6.45 14.84 -19.20
CA THR A 98 5.07 14.38 -19.34
C THR A 98 4.19 15.47 -19.94
N PHE A 99 3.18 15.06 -20.71
CA PHE A 99 2.13 15.90 -21.28
C PHE A 99 0.87 15.95 -20.41
N GLY A 100 0.80 15.15 -19.33
CA GLY A 100 -0.32 15.12 -18.41
C GLY A 100 0.07 15.36 -16.96
N LEU A 101 -0.93 15.30 -16.08
CA LEU A 101 -0.78 15.61 -14.65
C LEU A 101 -0.05 14.51 -13.88
N ARG A 102 0.69 14.93 -12.86
CA ARG A 102 1.26 14.07 -11.80
C ARG A 102 0.42 14.21 -10.54
N LEU A 103 -0.16 13.10 -10.09
CA LEU A 103 -0.97 13.04 -8.87
C LEU A 103 -0.27 12.20 -7.81
N LYS A 104 -0.19 12.73 -6.58
CA LYS A 104 0.16 11.93 -5.41
C LYS A 104 -1.11 11.29 -4.88
N VAL A 105 -1.10 9.97 -4.78
CA VAL A 105 -2.26 9.21 -4.32
C VAL A 105 -2.30 9.26 -2.78
N PRO A 106 -3.42 9.65 -2.17
CA PRO A 106 -3.58 9.59 -0.72
C PRO A 106 -3.42 8.16 -0.19
N MET A 107 -2.79 8.01 0.97
CA MET A 107 -2.52 6.71 1.62
C MET A 107 -3.81 5.93 1.92
N GLU A 108 -4.91 6.65 2.13
CA GLU A 108 -6.24 6.11 2.39
C GLU A 108 -6.81 5.41 1.15
N VAL A 109 -6.40 5.83 -0.04
CA VAL A 109 -6.81 5.27 -1.33
C VAL A 109 -5.88 4.14 -1.75
N CYS A 110 -4.57 4.39 -1.80
CA CYS A 110 -3.59 3.41 -2.21
C CYS A 110 -2.24 3.64 -1.52
N ARG A 111 -1.59 2.53 -1.14
CA ARG A 111 -0.24 2.53 -0.57
C ARG A 111 0.49 1.24 -0.95
N ILE A 112 1.80 1.29 -1.05
CA ILE A 112 2.61 0.08 -1.22
C ILE A 112 2.97 -0.47 0.16
N VAL A 113 2.63 -1.73 0.40
CA VAL A 113 3.08 -2.50 1.56
C VAL A 113 4.40 -3.16 1.21
N HIS A 114 5.48 -2.73 1.85
CA HIS A 114 6.82 -3.24 1.58
C HIS A 114 7.42 -3.87 2.84
N VAL A 115 7.30 -5.19 2.94
CA VAL A 115 7.93 -5.96 4.02
C VAL A 115 9.41 -6.13 3.71
N ARG A 116 10.28 -5.54 4.54
CA ARG A 116 11.74 -5.55 4.33
C ARG A 116 12.51 -5.32 5.62
N VAL A 117 13.84 -5.32 5.53
CA VAL A 117 14.70 -4.82 6.62
C VAL A 117 14.37 -3.35 6.89
N ALA A 118 14.25 -2.99 8.17
CA ALA A 118 14.00 -1.61 8.61
C ALA A 118 15.04 -0.66 8.01
N LEU A 119 14.60 0.49 7.49
CA LEU A 119 15.53 1.51 6.98
C LEU A 119 16.15 2.30 8.13
N ARG A 120 15.37 2.56 9.18
CA ARG A 120 15.84 3.20 10.40
C ARG A 120 16.44 2.14 11.32
N LYS A 121 17.75 2.23 11.54
CA LYS A 121 18.43 1.39 12.53
C LYS A 121 17.79 1.65 13.91
N SER A 122 17.44 0.58 14.62
CA SER A 122 17.02 0.62 16.03
C SER A 122 15.59 1.09 16.34
N LEU A 123 14.67 1.14 15.36
CA LEU A 123 13.25 1.36 15.69
C LEU A 123 12.75 0.27 16.63
N LYS A 124 12.14 0.68 17.75
CA LYS A 124 11.44 -0.20 18.69
C LYS A 124 9.98 -0.37 18.24
N LEU A 125 9.36 -1.47 18.67
CA LEU A 125 7.96 -1.77 18.33
C LEU A 125 7.00 -0.63 18.73
N VAL A 126 7.24 0.02 19.87
CA VAL A 126 6.45 1.15 20.39
C VAL A 126 6.47 2.39 19.49
N GLU A 127 7.43 2.48 18.58
CA GLU A 127 7.56 3.58 17.62
C GLU A 127 6.86 3.27 16.28
N LEU A 128 6.23 2.10 16.15
CA LEU A 128 5.57 1.65 14.92
C LEU A 128 4.05 1.76 15.04
N ASN A 129 3.40 1.95 13.90
CA ASN A 129 1.96 2.00 13.82
C ASN A 129 1.40 0.64 13.39
N GLU A 130 0.33 0.21 14.04
CA GLU A 130 -0.40 -0.97 13.60
C GLU A 130 -1.23 -0.64 12.34
N ASP A 131 -1.08 -1.46 11.31
CA ASP A 131 -1.78 -1.35 10.03
C ASP A 131 -2.20 -2.74 9.54
N LYS A 132 -3.49 -3.05 9.70
CA LYS A 132 -4.09 -4.35 9.39
C LYS A 132 -4.76 -4.40 8.02
N ARG A 133 -4.63 -3.36 7.18
CA ARG A 133 -5.35 -3.30 5.89
C ARG A 133 -5.12 -4.49 4.97
N LEU A 134 -3.94 -5.11 5.01
CA LEU A 134 -3.66 -6.28 4.18
C LEU A 134 -4.58 -7.47 4.53
N TRP A 135 -5.04 -7.55 5.77
CA TRP A 135 -5.93 -8.62 6.24
C TRP A 135 -7.34 -8.54 5.65
N ASP A 136 -7.76 -7.38 5.15
CA ASP A 136 -9.03 -7.21 4.43
C ASP A 136 -9.09 -8.09 3.17
N PHE A 137 -7.91 -8.51 2.67
CA PHE A 137 -7.77 -9.34 1.48
C PHE A 137 -7.49 -10.81 1.80
N GLN A 138 -7.42 -11.21 3.08
CA GLN A 138 -6.94 -12.54 3.48
C GLN A 138 -7.71 -13.69 2.82
N GLU A 139 -9.04 -13.56 2.73
CA GLU A 139 -9.93 -14.59 2.18
C GLU A 139 -9.67 -14.88 0.70
N LYS A 140 -9.15 -13.88 -0.03
CA LYS A 140 -8.76 -14.05 -1.44
C LYS A 140 -7.28 -14.33 -1.58
N LEU A 141 -6.43 -13.72 -0.74
CA LEU A 141 -4.98 -13.81 -0.87
C LEU A 141 -4.49 -15.22 -0.56
N ILE A 142 -4.87 -15.78 0.59
CA ILE A 142 -4.40 -17.09 1.06
C ILE A 142 -4.67 -18.19 0.03
N PRO A 143 -5.93 -18.43 -0.42
CA PRO A 143 -6.18 -19.51 -1.38
C PRO A 143 -5.54 -19.28 -2.76
N ASN A 144 -5.31 -18.03 -3.16
CA ASN A 144 -4.61 -17.75 -4.41
C ASN A 144 -3.10 -18.00 -4.30
N VAL A 145 -2.50 -17.71 -3.14
CA VAL A 145 -1.11 -18.07 -2.85
C VAL A 145 -0.98 -19.59 -2.77
N ASP A 146 -1.89 -20.29 -2.09
CA ASP A 146 -1.90 -21.77 -2.04
C ASP A 146 -1.91 -22.37 -3.45
N LYS A 147 -2.83 -21.92 -4.31
CA LYS A 147 -2.89 -22.36 -5.72
C LYS A 147 -1.62 -22.07 -6.49
N ALA A 148 -1.00 -20.91 -6.27
CA ALA A 148 0.25 -20.55 -6.94
C ALA A 148 1.42 -21.44 -6.47
N LEU A 149 1.50 -21.72 -5.18
CA LEU A 149 2.53 -22.57 -4.60
C LEU A 149 2.35 -24.05 -4.99
N GLN A 150 1.12 -24.55 -5.07
CA GLN A 150 0.81 -25.88 -5.61
C GLN A 150 1.26 -26.00 -7.06
N LYS A 151 0.91 -25.03 -7.91
CA LYS A 151 1.36 -25.00 -9.32
C LYS A 151 2.89 -24.94 -9.45
N ALA A 152 3.56 -24.33 -8.48
CA ALA A 152 5.02 -24.29 -8.41
C ALA A 152 5.64 -25.56 -7.79
N GLY A 153 4.85 -26.54 -7.37
CA GLY A 153 5.33 -27.76 -6.69
C GLY A 153 5.86 -27.51 -5.27
N MET A 154 5.54 -26.37 -4.66
CA MET A 154 5.99 -25.99 -3.31
C MET A 154 5.02 -26.44 -2.21
N LEU A 155 3.77 -26.70 -2.56
CA LEU A 155 2.77 -27.32 -1.69
C LEU A 155 2.23 -28.58 -2.35
N ARG A 156 1.84 -29.56 -1.51
CA ARG A 156 1.10 -30.73 -1.98
C ARG A 156 -0.36 -30.35 -2.17
N GLU A 157 -1.03 -30.97 -3.13
CA GLU A 157 -2.49 -30.93 -3.17
C GLU A 157 -3.00 -31.70 -1.94
N GLU A 158 -3.92 -31.11 -1.19
CA GLU A 158 -4.61 -31.86 -0.14
C GLU A 158 -5.45 -32.93 -0.85
N GLU A 159 -5.10 -34.20 -0.66
CA GLU A 159 -5.97 -35.30 -1.05
C GLU A 159 -7.28 -35.13 -0.29
N GLN A 160 -8.36 -34.82 -1.01
CA GLN A 160 -9.70 -34.79 -0.44
C GLN A 160 -10.04 -36.21 0.05
N SER A 161 -9.94 -36.43 1.36
CA SER A 161 -10.48 -37.62 2.03
C SER A 161 -11.96 -37.46 2.32
#